data_AF-A0A5K7YWF0-F1
#
_entry.id   AF-A0A5K7YWF0-F1
#
_cell.length_a   1.000
_cell.length_b   1.000
_cell.length_c   1.000
_cell.angle_alpha   90.00
_cell.angle_beta   90.00
_cell.angle_gamma   90.00
#
_symmetry.space_group_name_H-M   'P 1'
#
loop_
_entity.id
_entity.type
_entity.pdbx_description
1 polymer ?
#
loop_
_entity_poly.entity_id
_entity_poly.type
_entity_poly.pdbx_seq_one_letter_code
_entity_poly.pdbx_strand_id
1 'polypeptide(L)'
;MFDSLVKKTIGNESGMVSILSLMTLVILTVAGVVAITISNNETGIVRNEQIAAIDFYEAESGLNDARVNYNNWLDNDFLTEAQTAANSTFDTIAEDEHGNPLATVRARCIENNNSGDVTPIFNNVADEMPAMAHIGNPPEGSGYSLKYFESRRYSLTATSGSGNTIVQAGVWKVFNKY
;
A
#
# COMPACT_ATOMS: atom_id res chain seq x y z
N MET A 1 -25.55 48.54 45.55
CA MET A 1 -24.17 48.97 45.89
C MET A 1 -23.14 48.43 44.89
N PHE A 2 -23.19 47.15 44.52
CA PHE A 2 -22.36 46.61 43.42
C PHE A 2 -22.62 47.30 42.07
N ASP A 3 -23.89 47.58 41.76
CA ASP A 3 -24.30 48.12 40.46
C ASP A 3 -23.77 49.55 40.18
N SER A 4 -23.63 50.39 41.22
CA SER A 4 -23.08 51.75 41.05
C SER A 4 -21.55 51.76 40.92
N LEU A 5 -20.86 50.80 41.53
CA LEU A 5 -19.41 50.63 41.40
C LEU A 5 -19.03 50.09 40.02
N VAL A 6 -19.84 49.18 39.47
CA VAL A 6 -19.70 48.68 38.09
C VAL A 6 -19.84 49.83 37.09
N LYS A 7 -20.88 50.66 37.24
CA LYS A 7 -21.13 51.80 36.34
C LYS A 7 -20.02 52.86 36.39
N LYS A 8 -19.43 53.10 37.56
CA LYS A 8 -18.30 54.04 37.75
C LYS A 8 -16.98 53.51 37.20
N THR A 9 -16.79 52.19 37.20
CA THR A 9 -15.55 51.55 36.71
C THR A 9 -15.59 51.30 35.20
N ILE A 10 -16.75 50.94 34.62
CA ILE A 10 -16.91 50.72 33.18
C ILE A 10 -16.95 52.04 32.39
N GLY A 11 -17.49 53.11 32.98
CA GLY A 11 -17.57 54.42 32.34
C GLY A 11 -16.29 55.26 32.36
N ASN A 12 -15.15 54.70 32.81
CA ASN A 12 -13.86 55.39 32.85
C ASN A 12 -12.85 54.77 31.86
N GLU A 13 -11.75 55.46 31.59
CA GLU A 13 -10.71 55.00 30.65
C GLU A 13 -10.11 53.64 31.06
N SER A 14 -9.98 53.36 32.36
CA SER A 14 -9.52 52.07 32.87
C SER A 14 -10.50 50.91 32.60
N GLY A 15 -11.81 51.19 32.58
CA GLY A 15 -12.85 50.25 32.18
C GLY A 15 -12.75 49.86 30.71
N MET A 16 -12.51 50.83 29.83
CA MET A 16 -12.29 50.59 28.41
C MET A 16 -11.05 49.72 28.16
N VAL A 17 -9.95 49.96 28.89
CA VAL A 17 -8.74 49.13 28.82
C VAL A 17 -9.01 47.69 29.28
N SER A 18 -9.85 47.50 30.31
CA SER A 18 -10.23 46.16 30.78
C SER A 18 -11.09 45.38 29.78
N ILE A 19 -11.95 46.05 29.02
CA ILE A 19 -12.77 45.43 27.97
C ILE A 19 -11.88 45.02 26.79
N LEU A 20 -10.95 45.91 26.39
CA LEU A 20 -9.99 45.62 25.33
C LEU A 20 -9.09 44.43 25.69
N SER A 21 -8.57 44.37 26.91
CA SER A 21 -7.73 43.25 27.35
C SER A 21 -8.52 41.94 27.41
N LEU A 22 -9.78 41.97 27.83
CA LEU A 22 -10.66 40.81 27.81
C LEU A 22 -10.96 40.32 26.39
N MET A 23 -11.21 41.24 25.44
CA MET A 23 -11.37 40.89 24.03
C MET A 23 -10.11 40.26 23.44
N THR A 24 -8.93 40.84 23.72
CA THR A 24 -7.65 40.26 23.29
C THR A 24 -7.44 38.87 23.88
N LEU A 25 -7.80 38.66 25.15
CA LEU A 25 -7.69 37.36 25.81
C LEU A 25 -8.60 36.31 25.14
N VAL A 26 -9.85 36.67 24.82
CA VAL A 26 -10.78 35.78 24.11
C VAL A 26 -10.28 35.42 22.71
N ILE A 27 -9.70 36.37 21.98
CA ILE A 27 -9.13 36.08 20.65
C ILE A 27 -7.95 35.11 20.78
N LEU A 28 -7.08 35.32 21.78
CA LEU A 28 -5.93 34.44 22.03
C LEU A 28 -6.34 33.03 22.46
N THR A 29 -7.41 32.88 23.25
CA THR A 29 -7.89 31.55 23.64
C THR A 29 -8.50 30.80 22.45
N VAL A 30 -9.28 31.47 21.60
CA VAL A 30 -9.81 30.86 20.37
C VAL A 30 -8.68 30.48 19.42
N ALA A 31 -7.70 31.37 19.22
CA ALA A 31 -6.52 31.07 18.40
C ALA A 31 -5.73 29.88 18.95
N GLY A 32 -5.57 29.81 20.29
CA GLY A 32 -4.91 28.70 20.96
C GLY A 32 -5.62 27.36 20.76
N VAL A 33 -6.96 27.34 20.86
CA VAL A 33 -7.76 26.12 20.62
C VAL A 33 -7.60 25.67 19.16
N VAL A 34 -7.70 26.59 18.20
CA VAL A 34 -7.52 26.27 16.77
C VAL A 34 -6.11 25.73 16.50
N ALA A 35 -5.08 26.34 17.08
CA ALA A 35 -3.70 25.89 16.92
C ALA A 35 -3.52 24.45 17.43
N ILE A 36 -4.07 24.10 18.60
CA ILE A 36 -4.00 22.74 19.15
C ILE A 36 -4.72 21.74 18.22
N THR A 37 -5.89 22.10 17.68
CA THR A 37 -6.60 21.25 16.73
C THR A 37 -5.79 21.01 15.45
N ILE A 38 -5.16 22.05 14.90
CA ILE A 38 -4.29 21.92 13.72
C ILE A 38 -3.13 20.97 14.02
N SER A 39 -2.41 21.15 15.13
CA SER A 39 -1.30 20.28 15.50
C SER A 39 -1.72 18.81 15.71
N ASN A 40 -2.88 18.56 16.32
CA ASN A 40 -3.40 17.20 16.46
C ASN A 40 -3.72 16.55 15.11
N ASN A 41 -4.28 17.32 14.17
CA ASN A 41 -4.55 16.83 12.83
C ASN A 41 -3.25 16.55 12.05
N GLU A 42 -2.26 17.45 12.12
CA GLU A 42 -0.96 17.28 11.47
C GLU A 42 -0.24 16.03 11.97
N THR A 43 -0.19 15.83 13.29
CA THR A 43 0.42 14.61 13.87
C THR A 43 -0.31 13.34 13.45
N GLY A 44 -1.64 13.39 13.31
CA GLY A 44 -2.42 12.30 12.75
C GLY A 44 -2.08 12.01 11.28
N ILE A 45 -1.95 13.05 10.46
CA ILE A 45 -1.57 12.93 9.04
C ILE A 45 -0.17 12.33 8.90
N VAL A 46 0.81 12.86 9.62
CA VAL A 46 2.20 12.37 9.57
C VAL A 46 2.29 10.91 9.97
N ARG A 47 1.54 10.49 11.00
CA ARG A 47 1.49 9.09 11.39
C ARG A 47 0.89 8.20 10.30
N ASN A 48 -0.19 8.63 9.67
CA ASN A 48 -0.82 7.85 8.59
C ASN A 48 0.10 7.74 7.38
N GLU A 49 0.80 8.81 7.01
CA GLU A 49 1.81 8.79 5.94
C GLU A 49 2.95 7.83 6.26
N GLN A 50 3.45 7.85 7.50
CA GLN A 50 4.49 6.92 7.94
C GLN A 50 4.02 5.45 7.85
N ILE A 51 2.79 5.16 8.30
CA ILE A 51 2.23 3.80 8.22
C ILE A 51 2.09 3.37 6.76
N ALA A 52 1.57 4.23 5.89
CA ALA A 52 1.44 3.91 4.47
C ALA A 52 2.80 3.65 3.79
N ALA A 53 3.83 4.40 4.15
CA ALA A 53 5.18 4.19 3.62
C ALA A 53 5.79 2.86 4.09
N ILE A 54 5.57 2.49 5.36
CA ILE A 54 6.02 1.20 5.91
C ILE A 54 5.25 0.06 5.22
N ASP A 55 3.92 0.14 5.13
CA ASP A 55 3.09 -0.88 4.49
C ASP A 55 3.48 -1.10 3.02
N PHE A 56 3.80 -0.01 2.30
CA PHE A 56 4.29 -0.10 0.93
C PHE A 56 5.66 -0.78 0.85
N TYR A 57 6.59 -0.40 1.74
CA TYR A 57 7.91 -1.02 1.81
C TYR A 57 7.83 -2.52 2.11
N GLU A 58 6.97 -2.93 3.04
CA GLU A 58 6.72 -4.32 3.38
C GLU A 58 6.20 -5.13 2.17
N ALA A 59 5.17 -4.61 1.49
CA ALA A 59 4.62 -5.25 0.29
C ALA A 59 5.63 -5.32 -0.87
N GLU A 60 6.38 -4.24 -1.13
CA GLU A 60 7.41 -4.22 -2.17
C GLU A 60 8.57 -5.17 -1.86
N SER A 61 9.02 -5.22 -0.61
CA SER A 61 10.03 -6.16 -0.15
C SER A 61 9.57 -7.60 -0.41
N GLY A 62 8.30 -7.92 -0.16
CA GLY A 62 7.75 -9.24 -0.44
C GLY A 62 7.72 -9.61 -1.92
N LEU A 63 7.39 -8.66 -2.80
CA LEU A 63 7.53 -8.88 -4.25
C LEU A 63 8.97 -9.13 -4.67
N ASN A 64 9.92 -8.39 -4.08
CA ASN A 64 11.32 -8.57 -4.42
C ASN A 64 11.85 -9.94 -3.93
N ASP A 65 11.46 -10.35 -2.72
CA ASP A 65 11.76 -11.68 -2.19
C ASP A 65 11.23 -12.78 -3.10
N ALA A 66 9.96 -12.68 -3.51
CA ALA A 66 9.32 -13.62 -4.46
C ALA A 66 10.02 -13.70 -5.82
N ARG A 67 10.60 -12.59 -6.31
CA ARG A 67 11.34 -12.54 -7.58
C ARG A 67 12.70 -13.21 -7.47
N VAL A 68 13.39 -13.01 -6.36
CA VAL A 68 14.72 -13.60 -6.11
C VAL A 68 14.59 -15.08 -5.78
N ASN A 69 13.67 -15.43 -4.89
CA ASN A 69 13.45 -16.78 -4.37
C ASN A 69 12.30 -17.49 -5.10
N TYR A 70 12.32 -17.44 -6.44
CA TYR A 70 11.24 -17.97 -7.27
C TYR A 70 10.97 -19.47 -7.08
N ASN A 71 11.95 -20.24 -6.59
CA ASN A 71 11.79 -21.67 -6.32
C ASN A 71 10.74 -21.98 -5.25
N ASN A 72 10.36 -21.00 -4.42
CA ASN A 72 9.36 -21.18 -3.37
C ASN A 72 7.93 -21.30 -3.92
N TRP A 73 7.68 -20.76 -5.11
CA TRP A 73 6.33 -20.72 -5.71
C TRP A 73 6.27 -21.28 -7.12
N LEU A 74 7.38 -21.25 -7.86
CA LEU A 74 7.51 -21.82 -9.20
C LEU A 74 8.06 -23.24 -9.11
N ASP A 75 7.32 -24.10 -8.41
CA ASP A 75 7.65 -25.51 -8.27
C ASP A 75 7.08 -26.36 -9.42
N ASN A 76 7.29 -27.68 -9.36
CA ASN A 76 6.82 -28.59 -10.40
C ASN A 76 5.29 -28.69 -10.45
N ASP A 77 4.62 -28.58 -9.31
CA ASP A 77 3.16 -28.69 -9.23
C ASP A 77 2.55 -27.47 -9.92
N PHE A 78 3.01 -26.26 -9.57
CA PHE A 78 2.63 -25.02 -10.22
C PHE A 78 2.89 -25.05 -11.74
N LEU A 79 4.02 -25.62 -12.18
CA LEU A 79 4.39 -25.68 -13.60
C LEU A 79 3.60 -26.72 -14.40
N THR A 80 3.03 -27.73 -13.76
CA THR A 80 2.26 -28.80 -14.41
C THR A 80 0.75 -28.56 -14.38
N GLU A 81 0.27 -27.72 -13.47
CA GLU A 81 -1.12 -27.29 -13.42
C GLU A 81 -1.55 -26.48 -14.64
N ALA A 82 -2.85 -26.50 -14.92
CA ALA A 82 -3.44 -25.68 -15.97
C ALA A 82 -3.25 -24.19 -15.64
N GLN A 83 -2.98 -23.36 -16.65
CA GLN A 83 -2.73 -21.92 -16.47
C GLN A 83 -3.86 -21.20 -15.72
N THR A 84 -5.10 -21.67 -15.84
CA THR A 84 -6.28 -21.12 -15.18
C THR A 84 -6.46 -21.57 -13.72
N ALA A 85 -5.63 -22.51 -13.25
CA ALA A 85 -5.69 -23.09 -11.91
C ALA A 85 -4.36 -22.91 -11.14
N ALA A 86 -3.23 -22.83 -11.84
CA ALA A 86 -1.90 -22.68 -11.28
C ALA A 86 -1.79 -21.45 -10.39
N ASN A 87 -1.65 -21.69 -9.08
CA ASN A 87 -1.57 -20.66 -8.07
C ASN A 87 -0.67 -21.10 -6.92
N SER A 88 -0.07 -20.14 -6.23
CA SER A 88 0.72 -20.38 -5.02
C SER A 88 0.52 -19.21 -4.06
N THR A 89 0.46 -19.50 -2.77
CA THR A 89 0.44 -18.50 -1.70
C THR A 89 1.52 -18.85 -0.70
N PHE A 90 2.38 -17.89 -0.39
CA PHE A 90 3.49 -18.07 0.53
C PHE A 90 3.80 -16.77 1.25
N ASP A 91 4.40 -16.89 2.42
CA ASP A 91 4.81 -15.74 3.21
C ASP A 91 6.27 -15.37 2.91
N THR A 92 6.59 -14.09 3.09
CA THR A 92 7.96 -13.60 2.88
C THR A 92 8.93 -14.16 3.90
N ILE A 93 10.19 -14.31 3.50
CA ILE A 93 11.28 -14.70 4.41
C ILE A 93 11.60 -13.57 5.41
N ALA A 94 11.38 -12.31 5.01
CA ALA A 94 11.57 -11.19 5.90
C ALA A 94 10.46 -11.17 6.97
N GLU A 95 10.87 -11.01 8.23
CA GLU A 95 10.00 -11.03 9.40
C GLU A 95 10.11 -9.70 10.18
N ASP A 96 9.06 -9.36 10.91
CA ASP A 96 9.04 -8.26 11.86
C ASP A 96 9.77 -8.61 13.17
N GLU A 97 9.79 -7.67 14.13
CA GLU A 97 10.42 -7.86 15.45
C GLU A 97 9.78 -8.99 16.28
N HIS A 98 8.61 -9.51 15.87
CA HIS A 98 7.86 -10.57 16.53
C HIS A 98 7.91 -11.90 15.75
N GLY A 99 8.64 -11.97 14.64
CA GLY A 99 8.73 -13.17 13.80
C GLY A 99 7.52 -13.37 12.86
N ASN A 100 6.68 -12.36 12.65
CA ASN A 100 5.62 -12.43 11.64
C ASN A 100 6.18 -12.04 10.28
N PRO A 101 5.76 -12.69 9.19
CA PRO A 101 6.18 -12.30 7.85
C PRO A 101 5.74 -10.87 7.52
N LEU A 102 6.62 -10.11 6.89
CA LEU A 102 6.33 -8.72 6.48
C LEU A 102 5.27 -8.64 5.38
N ALA A 103 5.11 -9.66 4.55
CA ALA A 103 4.04 -9.72 3.56
C ALA A 103 3.64 -11.16 3.22
N THR A 104 2.42 -11.32 2.71
CA THR A 104 1.96 -12.56 2.07
C THR A 104 1.91 -12.35 0.56
N VAL A 105 2.56 -13.23 -0.19
CA VAL A 105 2.64 -13.16 -1.65
C VAL A 105 1.76 -14.24 -2.27
N ARG A 106 1.02 -13.84 -3.30
CA ARG A 106 0.23 -14.72 -4.15
C ARG A 106 0.81 -14.70 -5.56
N ALA A 107 1.16 -15.87 -6.05
CA ALA A 107 1.64 -16.07 -7.40
C ALA A 107 0.60 -16.79 -8.24
N ARG A 108 0.46 -16.39 -9.51
CA ARG A 108 -0.36 -17.10 -10.50
C ARG A 108 0.13 -16.84 -11.91
N CYS A 109 -0.32 -17.67 -12.84
CA CYS A 109 -0.14 -17.40 -14.26
C CYS A 109 -0.92 -16.13 -14.65
N ILE A 110 -0.38 -15.39 -15.63
CA ILE A 110 -1.17 -14.40 -16.37
C ILE A 110 -1.62 -15.09 -17.65
N GLU A 111 -2.92 -15.19 -17.85
CA GLU A 111 -3.53 -15.81 -19.03
C GLU A 111 -4.62 -14.92 -19.63
N ASN A 112 -5.02 -15.23 -20.86
CA ASN A 112 -6.21 -14.65 -21.48
C ASN A 112 -7.16 -15.80 -21.79
N ASN A 113 -8.34 -15.78 -21.19
CA ASN A 113 -9.39 -16.78 -21.40
C ASN A 113 -10.12 -16.64 -22.77
N ASN A 114 -9.49 -15.98 -23.74
CA ASN A 114 -10.06 -15.57 -25.04
C ASN A 114 -11.29 -14.64 -24.93
N SER A 115 -11.60 -14.14 -23.74
CA SER A 115 -12.66 -13.15 -23.50
C SER A 115 -12.10 -11.77 -23.09
N GLY A 116 -10.77 -11.63 -23.04
CA GLY A 116 -10.12 -10.41 -22.59
C GLY A 116 -9.94 -10.32 -21.08
N ASP A 117 -10.25 -11.39 -20.35
CA ASP A 117 -10.17 -11.47 -18.90
C ASP A 117 -9.27 -12.62 -18.43
N VAL A 118 -8.87 -12.53 -17.17
CA VAL A 118 -8.11 -13.54 -16.43
C VAL A 118 -9.09 -14.38 -15.62
N THR A 119 -8.84 -15.69 -15.48
CA THR A 119 -9.74 -16.56 -14.70
C THR A 119 -9.62 -16.22 -13.21
N PRO A 120 -10.71 -15.90 -12.49
CA PRO A 120 -10.62 -15.65 -11.05
C PRO A 120 -10.16 -16.89 -10.29
N ILE A 121 -9.17 -16.74 -9.40
CA ILE A 121 -8.65 -17.81 -8.53
C ILE A 121 -8.77 -17.38 -7.08
N PHE A 122 -8.28 -16.19 -6.75
CA PHE A 122 -8.25 -15.66 -5.39
C PHE A 122 -9.49 -14.83 -5.03
N ASN A 123 -10.28 -14.40 -6.03
CA ASN A 123 -11.44 -13.51 -5.90
C ASN A 123 -11.10 -12.19 -5.18
N ASN A 124 -9.91 -11.65 -5.43
CA ASN A 124 -9.43 -10.40 -4.87
C ASN A 124 -8.56 -9.62 -5.88
N VAL A 125 -7.92 -8.53 -5.43
CA VAL A 125 -7.03 -7.69 -6.24
C VAL A 125 -5.91 -8.51 -6.93
N ALA A 126 -5.54 -9.68 -6.40
CA ALA A 126 -4.56 -10.55 -7.05
C ALA A 126 -5.03 -11.13 -8.40
N ASP A 127 -6.33 -11.05 -8.72
CA ASP A 127 -6.89 -11.46 -10.01
C ASP A 127 -7.07 -10.29 -10.99
N GLU A 128 -6.89 -9.03 -10.54
CA GLU A 128 -7.10 -7.82 -11.33
C GLU A 128 -5.88 -7.46 -12.21
N MET A 129 -5.38 -8.44 -12.98
CA MET A 129 -4.28 -8.23 -13.92
C MET A 129 -4.76 -8.07 -15.37
N PRO A 130 -3.99 -7.37 -16.21
CA PRO A 130 -4.28 -7.32 -17.65
C PRO A 130 -4.21 -8.72 -18.27
N ALA A 131 -5.28 -9.13 -18.95
CA ALA A 131 -5.31 -10.40 -19.67
C ALA A 131 -4.32 -10.39 -20.85
N MET A 132 -3.37 -11.31 -20.83
CA MET A 132 -2.38 -11.47 -21.90
C MET A 132 -2.04 -12.94 -22.08
N ALA A 133 -1.52 -13.30 -23.26
CA ALA A 133 -1.10 -14.67 -23.50
C ALA A 133 -0.04 -15.10 -22.47
N HIS A 134 -0.27 -16.23 -21.80
CA HIS A 134 0.66 -16.75 -20.79
C HIS A 134 2.04 -17.05 -21.38
N ILE A 135 2.03 -17.68 -22.56
CA ILE A 135 3.23 -18.03 -23.31
C ILE A 135 3.45 -16.97 -24.39
N GLY A 136 4.70 -16.54 -24.53
CA GLY A 136 5.12 -15.58 -25.53
C GLY A 136 6.52 -15.87 -26.07
N ASN A 137 6.90 -15.13 -27.11
CA ASN A 137 8.28 -15.13 -27.56
C ASN A 137 9.16 -14.49 -26.48
N PRO A 138 10.40 -15.00 -26.29
CA PRO A 138 11.35 -14.34 -25.41
C PRO A 138 11.57 -12.89 -25.85
N PRO A 139 11.86 -11.96 -24.91
CA PRO A 139 12.04 -10.55 -25.23
C PRO A 139 13.12 -10.32 -26.30
N GLU A 140 12.88 -9.34 -27.17
CA GLU A 140 13.85 -8.95 -28.18
C GLU A 140 15.16 -8.48 -27.53
N GLY A 141 16.30 -8.88 -28.11
CA GLY A 141 17.63 -8.55 -27.56
C GLY A 141 18.06 -9.37 -26.35
N SER A 142 17.24 -10.31 -25.85
CA SER A 142 17.60 -11.16 -24.71
C SER A 142 18.66 -12.23 -24.99
N GLY A 143 19.00 -12.47 -26.27
CA GLY A 143 19.93 -13.52 -26.69
C GLY A 143 19.32 -14.92 -26.76
N TYR A 144 18.05 -15.10 -26.37
CA TYR A 144 17.36 -16.38 -26.48
C TYR A 144 16.87 -16.64 -27.91
N SER A 145 17.08 -17.87 -28.39
CA SER A 145 16.57 -18.29 -29.69
C SER A 145 15.06 -18.52 -29.65
N LEU A 146 14.34 -17.89 -30.59
CA LEU A 146 12.89 -18.08 -30.78
C LEU A 146 12.49 -19.54 -31.02
N LYS A 147 13.42 -20.35 -31.56
CA LYS A 147 13.16 -21.77 -31.87
C LYS A 147 13.17 -22.64 -30.62
N TYR A 148 14.04 -22.35 -29.67
CA TYR A 148 14.31 -23.21 -28.51
C TYR A 148 13.73 -22.66 -27.21
N PHE A 149 13.33 -21.39 -27.16
CA PHE A 149 12.90 -20.77 -25.90
C PHE A 149 11.55 -20.08 -26.03
N GLU A 150 10.82 -20.04 -24.92
CA GLU A 150 9.58 -19.31 -24.72
C GLU A 150 9.62 -18.54 -23.40
N SER A 151 8.92 -17.41 -23.32
CA SER A 151 8.69 -16.71 -22.06
C SER A 151 7.33 -17.11 -21.51
N ARG A 152 7.25 -17.39 -20.21
CA ARG A 152 5.99 -17.54 -19.48
C ARG A 152 5.81 -16.37 -18.53
N ARG A 153 4.57 -15.89 -18.43
CA ARG A 153 4.20 -14.67 -17.70
C ARG A 153 3.40 -15.01 -16.44
N TYR A 154 3.76 -14.36 -15.35
CA TYR A 154 3.18 -14.60 -14.04
C TYR A 154 2.86 -13.27 -13.37
N SER A 155 1.87 -13.28 -12.50
CA SER A 155 1.56 -12.17 -11.61
C SER A 155 2.00 -12.56 -10.22
N LEU A 156 2.70 -11.64 -9.57
CA LEU A 156 3.00 -11.70 -8.16
C LEU A 156 2.26 -10.56 -7.49
N THR A 157 1.48 -10.89 -6.46
CA THR A 157 0.73 -9.92 -5.68
C THR A 157 1.12 -10.05 -4.23
N ALA A 158 1.80 -9.04 -3.68
CA ALA A 158 2.16 -8.99 -2.28
C ALA A 158 1.15 -8.14 -1.50
N THR A 159 0.72 -8.64 -0.36
CA THR A 159 -0.10 -7.94 0.62
C THR A 159 0.75 -7.68 1.86
N SER A 160 0.84 -6.44 2.31
CA SER A 160 1.59 -6.08 3.54
C SER A 160 1.09 -6.89 4.74
N GLY A 161 1.92 -7.07 5.77
CA GLY A 161 1.55 -7.82 6.98
C GLY A 161 0.32 -7.22 7.69
N SER A 162 0.15 -5.89 7.58
CA SER A 162 -1.03 -5.16 8.04
C SER A 162 -2.30 -5.37 7.18
N GLY A 163 -2.15 -5.83 5.93
CA GLY A 163 -3.24 -6.02 4.98
C GLY A 163 -3.73 -4.75 4.27
N ASN A 164 -3.16 -3.59 4.60
CA ASN A 164 -3.64 -2.30 4.08
C ASN A 164 -3.15 -1.99 2.66
N THR A 165 -1.95 -2.46 2.33
CA THR A 165 -1.31 -2.17 1.04
C THR A 165 -1.11 -3.44 0.25
N ILE A 166 -1.49 -3.37 -1.03
CA ILE A 166 -1.33 -4.45 -1.99
C ILE A 166 -0.51 -3.90 -3.16
N VAL A 167 0.56 -4.60 -3.51
CA VAL A 167 1.39 -4.26 -4.67
C VAL A 167 1.41 -5.47 -5.59
N GLN A 168 1.25 -5.22 -6.88
CA GLN A 168 1.21 -6.25 -7.91
C GLN A 168 2.25 -5.99 -8.98
N ALA A 169 2.93 -7.05 -9.41
CA ALA A 169 3.92 -7.00 -10.47
C ALA A 169 3.71 -8.13 -11.47
N GLY A 170 3.72 -7.78 -12.76
CA GLY A 170 3.86 -8.74 -13.84
C GLY A 170 5.33 -9.13 -14.00
N VAL A 171 5.61 -10.43 -13.90
CA VAL A 171 6.95 -11.00 -14.07
C VAL A 171 6.95 -12.04 -15.17
N TRP A 172 8.14 -12.33 -15.70
CA TRP A 172 8.31 -13.38 -16.71
C TRP A 172 9.57 -14.17 -16.46
N LYS A 173 9.57 -15.42 -16.90
CA LYS A 173 10.75 -16.29 -16.91
C LYS A 173 10.81 -17.03 -18.24
N VAL A 174 12.03 -17.25 -18.74
CA VAL A 174 12.26 -17.99 -19.98
C VAL A 174 12.44 -19.47 -19.69
N PHE A 175 11.78 -20.30 -20.50
CA PHE A 175 11.80 -21.75 -20.46
C PHE A 175 12.25 -22.30 -21.82
N ASN A 176 12.81 -23.50 -21.81
CA ASN A 176 13.12 -24.24 -23.03
C ASN A 176 11.84 -24.92 -23.57
N LYS A 177 11.67 -24.90 -24.90
CA LYS A 177 10.64 -25.62 -25.64
C LYS A 177 11.09 -27.08 -25.78
N TYR A 178 10.68 -27.94 -24.86
CA TYR A 178 10.85 -29.39 -24.99
C TYR A 178 9.61 -30.02 -25.63
#